data_AF-A0A239FPV2-F1
#
_entry.id   AF-A0A239FPV2-F1
#
_cell.length_a   1.000
_cell.length_b   1.000
_cell.length_c   1.000
_cell.angle_alpha   90.00
_cell.angle_beta   90.00
_cell.angle_gamma   90.00
#
_symmetry.space_group_name_H-M   'P 1'
#
loop_
_entity.id
_entity.type
_entity.pdbx_description
1 polymer ?
#
loop_
_entity_poly.entity_id
_entity_poly.type
_entity_poly.pdbx_seq_one_letter_code
_entity_poly.pdbx_strand_id
1 'polypeptide(L)'
;MTTTTVDEAAFLACEMAVLRALEMAGKRCRGVSRERRKQLISQVPDYLLYMQLHYSDISADADRILDGAWAHLRLVLPGRTDLYQACDRYVRDLLARRTPHTKAALAAVLETSL
;
A
#
# COMPACT_ATOMS: atom_id res chain seq x y z
N MET A 1 9.21 15.95 25.02
CA MET A 1 8.89 15.28 23.75
C MET A 1 7.47 14.75 23.88
N THR A 2 6.51 15.38 23.21
CA THR A 2 5.13 14.88 23.14
C THR A 2 5.06 13.90 21.98
N THR A 3 4.99 12.60 22.27
CA THR A 3 4.67 11.57 21.29
C THR A 3 3.23 11.77 20.85
N THR A 4 3.04 12.32 19.66
CA THR A 4 1.71 12.46 19.05
C THR A 4 1.27 11.10 18.56
N THR A 5 0.52 10.37 19.38
CA THR A 5 -0.06 9.08 18.98
C THR A 5 -1.13 9.31 17.92
N VAL A 6 -1.08 8.53 16.83
CA VAL A 6 -2.15 8.49 15.83
C VAL A 6 -3.42 8.00 16.52
N ASP A 7 -4.53 8.72 16.37
CA ASP A 7 -5.85 8.25 16.80
C ASP A 7 -6.20 6.91 16.13
N GLU A 8 -6.92 6.04 16.84
CA GLU A 8 -7.23 4.67 16.38
C GLU A 8 -8.02 4.67 15.06
N ALA A 9 -8.98 5.60 14.89
CA ALA A 9 -9.75 5.67 13.65
C ALA A 9 -8.87 6.12 12.47
N ALA A 10 -7.94 7.05 12.70
CA ALA A 10 -6.96 7.45 11.69
C ALA A 10 -6.01 6.30 11.32
N PHE A 11 -5.55 5.51 12.31
CA PHE A 11 -4.74 4.32 12.06
C PHE A 11 -5.48 3.30 11.20
N LEU A 12 -6.72 2.95 11.56
CA LEU A 12 -7.53 1.98 10.82
C LEU A 12 -7.86 2.45 9.39
N ALA A 13 -8.08 3.75 9.19
CA ALA A 13 -8.26 4.31 7.86
C ALA A 13 -6.98 4.18 7.01
N CYS A 14 -5.81 4.43 7.59
CA CYS A 14 -4.52 4.22 6.93
C CYS A 14 -4.29 2.74 6.59
N GLU A 15 -4.56 1.83 7.53
CA GLU A 15 -4.47 0.38 7.33
C GLU A 15 -5.30 -0.08 6.13
N MET A 16 -6.58 0.33 6.08
CA MET A 16 -7.46 -0.02 4.97
C MET A 16 -7.00 0.58 3.63
N ALA A 17 -6.48 1.80 3.64
CA ALA A 17 -5.94 2.44 2.44
C ALA A 17 -4.68 1.71 1.93
N VAL A 18 -3.80 1.27 2.82
CA VAL A 18 -2.62 0.48 2.48
C VAL A 18 -3.02 -0.85 1.85
N LEU A 19 -3.92 -1.61 2.48
CA LEU A 19 -4.41 -2.88 1.92
C LEU A 19 -5.02 -2.66 0.53
N ARG A 20 -5.85 -1.63 0.37
CA ARG A 20 -6.45 -1.27 -0.92
C ARG A 20 -5.40 -0.94 -1.99
N ALA A 21 -4.38 -0.18 -1.63
CA ALA A 21 -3.29 0.16 -2.54
C ALA A 21 -2.52 -1.09 -3.00
N LEU A 22 -2.25 -2.03 -2.10
CA LEU A 22 -1.58 -3.30 -2.40
C LEU A 22 -2.41 -4.22 -3.30
N GLU A 23 -3.73 -4.30 -3.09
CA GLU A 23 -4.65 -5.01 -4.00
C GLU A 23 -4.62 -4.42 -5.41
N MET A 24 -4.68 -3.08 -5.50
CA MET A 24 -4.63 -2.38 -6.79
C MET A 24 -3.30 -2.64 -7.50
N ALA A 25 -2.20 -2.66 -6.74
CA ALA A 25 -0.89 -2.99 -7.26
C ALA A 25 -0.85 -4.42 -7.82
N GLY A 26 -1.32 -5.41 -7.07
CA GLY A 26 -1.44 -6.79 -7.53
C GLY A 26 -2.24 -6.91 -8.84
N LYS A 27 -3.36 -6.19 -8.95
CA LYS A 27 -4.24 -6.21 -10.13
C LYS A 27 -3.66 -5.52 -11.37
N ARG A 28 -2.93 -4.42 -11.18
CA ARG A 28 -2.37 -3.60 -12.28
C ARG A 28 -1.02 -4.09 -12.79
N CYS A 29 -0.45 -5.06 -12.10
CA CYS A 29 0.83 -5.63 -12.44
C CYS A 29 0.81 -6.29 -13.84
N ARG A 30 1.91 -6.11 -14.57
CA ARG A 30 2.13 -6.65 -15.92
C ARG A 30 3.32 -7.61 -15.88
N GLY A 31 3.50 -8.47 -16.89
CA GLY A 31 4.67 -9.37 -16.97
C GLY A 31 4.47 -10.81 -16.51
N VAL A 32 3.22 -11.23 -16.24
CA VAL A 32 2.84 -12.65 -16.09
C VAL A 32 1.84 -13.02 -17.15
N SER A 33 1.94 -14.25 -17.67
CA SER A 33 0.96 -14.80 -18.60
C SER A 33 -0.45 -14.76 -17.98
N ARG A 34 -1.47 -14.64 -18.84
CA ARG A 34 -2.87 -14.61 -18.41
C ARG A 34 -3.23 -15.84 -17.56
N GLU A 35 -2.68 -17.00 -17.92
CA GLU A 35 -2.94 -18.25 -17.22
C GLU A 35 -2.29 -18.28 -15.83
N ARG A 36 -1.02 -17.86 -15.72
CA ARG A 36 -0.34 -17.75 -14.43
C ARG A 36 -1.05 -16.74 -13.53
N ARG A 37 -1.56 -15.64 -14.08
CA ARG A 37 -2.33 -14.64 -13.34
C ARG A 37 -3.62 -15.22 -12.77
N LYS A 38 -4.37 -16.00 -13.55
CA LYS A 38 -5.59 -16.67 -13.05
C LYS A 38 -5.29 -17.59 -11.87
N GLN A 39 -4.23 -18.39 -11.98
CA GLN A 39 -3.80 -19.28 -10.89
C GLN A 39 -3.43 -18.49 -9.63
N LEU A 40 -2.65 -17.41 -9.76
CA LEU A 40 -2.25 -16.59 -8.62
C LEU A 40 -3.45 -15.95 -7.92
N ILE A 41 -4.39 -15.38 -8.68
CA ILE A 41 -5.62 -14.79 -8.13
C ILE A 41 -6.46 -15.84 -7.38
N SER A 42 -6.46 -17.11 -7.81
CA SER A 42 -7.19 -18.17 -7.11
C SER A 42 -6.53 -18.68 -5.83
N GLN A 43 -5.23 -18.40 -5.61
CA GLN A 43 -4.44 -19.02 -4.54
C GLN A 43 -3.93 -18.01 -3.50
N VAL A 44 -3.83 -16.74 -3.87
CA VAL A 44 -3.19 -15.70 -3.06
C VAL A 44 -4.19 -14.57 -2.83
N PRO A 45 -4.39 -14.13 -1.58
CA PRO A 45 -5.20 -12.96 -1.29
C PRO A 45 -4.75 -11.75 -2.12
N ASP A 46 -5.70 -10.96 -2.63
CA ASP A 46 -5.42 -9.86 -3.57
C ASP A 46 -4.34 -8.89 -3.04
N TYR A 47 -4.37 -8.57 -1.75
CA TYR A 47 -3.42 -7.66 -1.10
C TYR A 47 -2.00 -8.23 -0.99
N LEU A 48 -1.77 -9.51 -1.30
CA LEU A 48 -0.44 -10.16 -1.33
C LEU A 48 0.05 -10.44 -2.74
N LEU A 49 -0.81 -10.29 -3.76
CA LEU A 49 -0.46 -10.61 -5.15
C LEU A 49 0.78 -9.85 -5.64
N TYR A 50 0.96 -8.60 -5.21
CA TYR A 50 2.11 -7.77 -5.62
C TYR A 50 3.47 -8.41 -5.30
N MET A 51 3.55 -9.28 -4.29
CA MET A 51 4.80 -9.96 -3.90
C MET A 51 5.23 -11.03 -4.91
N GLN A 52 4.28 -11.57 -5.67
CA GLN A 52 4.51 -12.67 -6.61
C GLN A 52 4.91 -12.20 -8.01
N LEU A 53 5.05 -10.89 -8.20
CA LEU A 53 5.06 -10.27 -9.53
C LEU A 53 6.35 -9.47 -9.75
N HIS A 54 6.92 -9.60 -10.95
CA HIS A 54 8.14 -8.91 -11.33
C HIS A 54 7.83 -7.57 -12.00
N TYR A 55 8.06 -6.48 -11.29
CA TYR A 55 8.16 -5.15 -11.87
C TYR A 55 9.60 -4.94 -12.34
N SER A 56 9.80 -4.62 -13.61
CA SER A 56 11.12 -4.36 -14.18
C SER A 56 11.76 -3.11 -13.56
N ASP A 57 10.94 -2.07 -13.32
CA ASP A 57 11.33 -0.86 -12.61
C ASP A 57 10.13 -0.33 -11.82
N ILE A 58 10.07 -0.74 -10.55
CA ILE A 58 8.95 -0.39 -9.68
C ILE A 58 8.94 1.09 -9.31
N SER A 59 10.09 1.76 -9.37
CA SER A 59 10.20 3.18 -9.05
C SER A 59 9.55 4.03 -10.14
N ALA A 60 9.78 3.67 -11.40
CA ALA A 60 9.17 4.32 -12.56
C ALA A 60 7.68 4.01 -12.70
N ASP A 61 7.24 2.81 -12.30
CA ASP A 61 5.84 2.39 -12.43
C ASP A 61 4.97 2.71 -11.21
N ALA A 62 5.54 3.04 -10.04
CA ALA A 62 4.81 3.21 -8.78
C ALA A 62 3.64 4.20 -8.89
N ASP A 63 3.84 5.35 -9.55
CA ASP A 63 2.79 6.36 -9.72
C ASP A 63 1.59 5.81 -10.49
N ARG A 64 1.86 5.14 -11.61
CA ARG A 64 0.84 4.49 -12.44
C ARG A 64 0.14 3.36 -11.69
N ILE A 65 0.89 2.61 -10.88
CA ILE A 65 0.36 1.50 -10.09
C ILE A 65 -0.58 2.01 -8.99
N LEU A 66 -0.20 3.08 -8.30
CA LEU A 66 -0.90 3.63 -7.15
C LEU A 66 -1.95 4.70 -7.52
N ASP A 67 -2.10 5.02 -8.81
CA ASP A 67 -3.08 6.00 -9.27
C ASP A 67 -4.51 5.69 -8.76
N GLY A 68 -5.11 6.66 -8.07
CA GLY A 68 -6.44 6.53 -7.47
C GLY A 68 -6.52 5.67 -6.19
N ALA A 69 -5.44 5.03 -5.73
CA ALA A 69 -5.45 4.20 -4.51
C ALA A 69 -5.85 4.98 -3.25
N TRP A 70 -5.55 6.28 -3.25
CA TRP A 70 -5.64 7.15 -2.08
C TRP A 70 -6.92 7.96 -1.99
N ALA A 71 -7.83 7.82 -2.96
CA ALA A 71 -9.06 8.62 -3.02
C ALA A 71 -9.91 8.48 -1.75
N HIS A 72 -10.08 7.25 -1.25
CA HIS A 72 -10.85 6.99 -0.02
C HIS A 72 -10.17 7.56 1.21
N LEU A 73 -8.84 7.45 1.32
CA LEU A 73 -8.11 8.00 2.47
C LEU A 73 -8.25 9.53 2.55
N ARG A 74 -8.12 10.22 1.40
CA ARG A 74 -8.31 11.68 1.32
C ARG A 74 -9.74 12.11 1.65
N LEU A 75 -10.73 11.27 1.36
CA LEU A 75 -12.12 11.51 1.69
C LEU A 75 -12.37 11.41 3.21
N VAL A 76 -11.80 10.40 3.87
CA VAL A 76 -12.10 10.12 5.29
C VAL A 76 -11.17 10.82 6.28
N LEU A 77 -9.97 11.23 5.85
CA LEU A 77 -9.02 12.03 6.65
C LEU A 77 -8.65 13.33 5.91
N PRO A 78 -9.59 14.27 5.74
CA PRO A 78 -9.32 15.52 5.05
C PRO A 78 -8.26 16.34 5.78
N GLY A 79 -7.35 16.96 5.03
CA GLY A 79 -6.27 17.80 5.57
C GLY A 79 -5.06 17.04 6.14
N ARG A 80 -5.14 15.71 6.30
CA ARG A 80 -4.04 14.88 6.82
C ARG A 80 -3.07 14.43 5.72
N THR A 81 -2.43 15.40 5.09
CA THR A 81 -1.46 15.16 4.02
C THR A 81 -0.21 14.41 4.50
N ASP A 82 0.14 14.57 5.77
CA ASP A 82 1.16 13.83 6.51
C ASP A 82 0.92 12.31 6.48
N LEU A 83 -0.29 11.88 6.88
CA LEU A 83 -0.66 10.46 6.91
C LEU A 83 -0.73 9.86 5.51
N TYR A 84 -1.23 10.64 4.54
CA TYR A 84 -1.21 10.27 3.13
C TYR A 84 0.21 9.99 2.63
N GLN A 85 1.15 10.91 2.87
CA GLN A 85 2.54 10.77 2.44
C GLN A 85 3.22 9.60 3.14
N ALA A 86 2.94 9.38 4.43
CA ALA A 86 3.47 8.24 5.17
C ALA A 86 2.98 6.91 4.59
N CYS A 87 1.69 6.77 4.30
CA CYS A 87 1.12 5.58 3.67
C CYS A 87 1.67 5.35 2.26
N ASP A 88 1.80 6.41 1.46
CA ASP A 88 2.31 6.32 0.10
C ASP A 88 3.78 5.85 0.07
N ARG A 89 4.64 6.46 0.91
CA ARG A 89 6.03 6.00 1.09
C ARG A 89 6.09 4.55 1.54
N TYR A 90 5.31 4.20 2.57
CA TYR A 90 5.29 2.84 3.10
C TYR A 90 4.91 1.81 2.03
N VAL A 91 3.86 2.06 1.25
CA VAL A 91 3.45 1.15 0.17
C VAL A 91 4.52 1.06 -0.91
N ARG A 92 5.14 2.17 -1.32
CA ARG A 92 6.25 2.15 -2.28
C ARG A 92 7.42 1.29 -1.79
N ASP A 93 7.74 1.37 -0.50
CA ASP A 93 8.78 0.53 0.11
C ASP A 93 8.40 -0.95 0.12
N LEU A 94 7.16 -1.29 0.50
CA LEU A 94 6.67 -2.67 0.45
C LEU A 94 6.71 -3.23 -0.98
N LEU A 95 6.29 -2.43 -1.96
CA LEU A 95 6.34 -2.78 -3.36
C LEU A 95 7.80 -3.06 -3.78
N ALA A 96 8.71 -2.13 -3.51
CA ALA A 96 10.11 -2.23 -3.90
C ALA A 96 10.84 -3.42 -3.26
N ARG A 97 10.59 -3.66 -1.97
CA ARG A 97 11.23 -4.74 -1.20
C ARG A 97 10.51 -6.08 -1.31
N ARG A 98 9.28 -6.08 -1.82
CA ARG A 98 8.36 -7.24 -1.89
C ARG A 98 8.15 -7.90 -0.52
N THR A 99 8.04 -7.09 0.52
CA THR A 99 7.82 -7.56 1.89
C THR A 99 6.35 -7.45 2.27
N PRO A 100 5.78 -8.39 3.03
CA PRO A 100 4.37 -8.33 3.40
C PRO A 100 4.09 -7.13 4.30
N HIS A 101 2.89 -6.57 4.16
CA HIS A 101 2.38 -5.56 5.07
C HIS A 101 2.16 -6.17 6.47
N THR A 102 2.47 -5.40 7.52
CA THR A 102 2.04 -5.69 8.88
C THR A 102 1.55 -4.42 9.58
N LYS A 103 0.61 -4.58 10.53
CA LYS A 103 0.12 -3.51 11.40
C LYS A 103 1.24 -2.81 12.17
N ALA A 104 2.17 -3.60 12.73
CA ALA A 104 3.29 -3.06 13.51
C ALA A 104 4.23 -2.18 12.67
N ALA A 105 4.54 -2.61 11.44
CA ALA A 105 5.36 -1.81 10.53
C ALA A 105 4.64 -0.52 10.10
N LEU A 106 3.33 -0.56 9.85
CA LEU A 106 2.56 0.65 9.56
C LEU A 106 2.58 1.60 10.76
N ALA A 107 2.32 1.11 11.98
CA ALA A 107 2.32 1.92 13.19
C ALA A 107 3.65 2.67 13.37
N ALA A 108 4.78 1.98 13.22
CA ALA A 108 6.11 2.59 13.31
C ALA A 108 6.34 3.69 12.25
N VAL A 109 5.84 3.51 11.02
CA VAL A 109 5.96 4.54 9.98
C VAL A 109 5.09 5.77 10.30
N LEU A 110 3.89 5.56 10.82
CA LEU A 110 2.99 6.67 11.15
C LEU A 110 3.49 7.45 12.36
N GLU A 111 4.05 6.79 13.38
CA GLU A 111 4.64 7.44 14.56
C GLU A 111 5.87 8.30 14.22
N THR A 112 6.68 7.89 13.23
CA THR A 112 7.87 8.63 12.80
C THR A 112 7.58 9.76 11.81
N SER A 113 6.35 9.84 11.30
CA SER A 113 5.94 10.85 10.31
C SER A 113 5.10 12.00 10.91
N LEU A 114 4.85 11.98 12.22
CA LEU A 114 4.11 12.99 13.00
C LEU A 114 5.04 13.80 13.91
#